data_AF-A0A2V2B1H3-F1
#
_entry.id   AF-A0A2V2B1H3-F1
#
_cell.length_a   1.000
_cell.length_b   1.000
_cell.length_c   1.000
_cell.angle_alpha   90.00
_cell.angle_beta   90.00
_cell.angle_gamma   90.00
#
_symmetry.space_group_name_H-M   'P 1'
#
loop_
_entity.id
_entity.type
_entity.pdbx_description
1 polymer ?
#
loop_
_entity_poly.entity_id
_entity_poly.type
_entity_poly.pdbx_seq_one_letter_code
_entity_poly.pdbx_strand_id
1 'polypeptide(L)'
;MRTEEDAPVEERFLSVECHADGTALTAFGQGLPRLAANEAAVFLGYNYADVPVGRRYTHCFRRADAEVAEQVTTTVVAVTQQFGHAWDYIPHGWKTLAVLRFEPGIPAMVRDLPHSGLWFDHRACVYIADAQTWGAHVAGGSAY
;
A
#
# COMPACT_ATOMS: atom_id res chain seq x y z
N MET A 1 2.78 14.66 13.49
CA MET A 1 3.05 13.25 13.15
C MET A 1 1.96 12.44 13.82
N ARG A 2 1.14 11.71 13.07
CA ARG A 2 0.11 10.81 13.63
C ARG A 2 0.70 9.41 13.64
N THR A 3 0.69 8.74 14.78
CA THR A 3 1.21 7.37 14.89
C THR A 3 0.11 6.36 14.60
N GLU A 4 0.49 5.11 14.33
CA GLU A 4 -0.47 4.01 14.11
C GLU A 4 -1.34 3.75 15.35
N GLU A 5 -0.79 3.96 16.55
CA GLU A 5 -1.52 3.79 17.82
C GLU A 5 -2.69 4.78 17.95
N ASP A 6 -2.56 5.97 17.35
CA ASP A 6 -3.59 7.01 17.31
C ASP A 6 -4.69 6.74 16.27
N ALA A 7 -4.52 5.74 15.40
CA ALA A 7 -5.50 5.41 14.38
C ALA A 7 -6.50 4.36 14.89
N PRO A 8 -7.81 4.51 14.63
CA PRO A 8 -8.78 3.42 14.79
C PRO A 8 -8.33 2.19 14.01
N VAL A 9 -8.58 0.99 14.53
CA VAL A 9 -8.06 -0.25 13.93
C VAL A 9 -8.62 -0.48 12.53
N GLU A 10 -9.86 -0.08 12.31
CA GLU A 10 -10.56 -0.04 11.03
C GLU A 10 -9.96 0.93 9.99
N GLU A 11 -8.98 1.75 10.38
CA GLU A 11 -8.24 2.63 9.46
C GLU A 11 -6.81 2.13 9.20
N ARG A 12 -6.28 1.17 9.98
CA ARG A 12 -4.84 0.80 9.99
C ARG A 12 -4.40 -0.08 8.80
N PHE A 13 -4.76 0.33 7.58
CA PHE A 13 -4.46 -0.37 6.34
C PHE A 13 -3.70 0.53 5.37
N LEU A 14 -2.68 -0.01 4.68
CA LEU A 14 -2.23 0.62 3.44
C LEU A 14 -3.20 0.23 2.32
N SER A 15 -3.76 1.23 1.65
CA SER A 15 -4.62 1.03 0.49
C SER A 15 -3.82 1.14 -0.79
N VAL A 16 -3.68 0.05 -1.52
CA VAL A 16 -3.08 0.01 -2.86
C VAL A 16 -4.17 0.21 -3.90
N GLU A 17 -4.09 1.32 -4.66
CA GLU A 17 -5.10 1.70 -5.64
C GLU A 17 -4.80 1.10 -7.03
N CYS A 18 -3.55 1.19 -7.48
CA CYS A 18 -3.12 0.72 -8.80
C CYS A 18 -1.58 0.62 -8.90
N HIS A 19 -1.09 -0.07 -9.93
CA HIS A 19 0.32 0.01 -10.31
C HIS A 19 0.63 1.32 -11.01
N ALA A 20 1.82 1.86 -10.78
CA ALA A 20 2.33 2.95 -11.58
C ALA A 20 2.71 2.45 -12.98
N ASP A 21 2.19 3.10 -14.02
CA ASP A 21 2.58 2.84 -15.39
C ASP A 21 3.91 3.55 -15.76
N GLY A 22 4.38 3.35 -16.99
CA GLY A 22 5.62 3.97 -17.47
C GLY A 22 5.58 5.51 -17.49
N THR A 23 4.42 6.11 -17.70
CA THR A 23 4.24 7.57 -17.68
C THR A 23 4.36 8.11 -16.25
N ALA A 24 3.71 7.49 -15.28
CA ALA A 24 3.86 7.81 -13.86
C ALA A 24 5.32 7.67 -13.40
N LEU A 25 5.98 6.57 -13.74
CA LEU A 25 7.38 6.35 -13.36
C LEU A 25 8.33 7.37 -13.99
N THR A 26 8.05 7.81 -15.22
CA THR A 26 8.84 8.88 -15.87
C THR A 26 8.65 10.22 -15.16
N ALA A 27 7.41 10.56 -14.78
CA ALA A 27 7.07 11.85 -14.19
C ALA A 27 7.40 11.95 -12.69
N PHE A 28 7.21 10.87 -11.95
CA PHE A 28 7.25 10.85 -10.48
C PHE A 28 8.22 9.83 -9.92
N GLY A 29 8.83 8.96 -10.73
CA GLY A 29 9.69 7.88 -10.26
C GLY A 29 11.16 8.28 -10.04
N GLN A 30 11.54 9.56 -10.23
CA GLN A 30 12.95 9.99 -10.24
C GLN A 30 13.74 9.81 -8.92
N GLY A 31 13.12 9.28 -7.87
CA GLY A 31 13.78 8.89 -6.61
C GLY A 31 13.57 7.43 -6.21
N LEU A 32 12.87 6.65 -7.03
CA LEU A 32 12.58 5.25 -6.72
C LEU A 32 13.72 4.33 -7.15
N PRO A 33 13.96 3.24 -6.40
CA PRO A 33 14.91 2.22 -6.82
C PRO A 33 14.42 1.51 -8.08
N ARG A 34 15.35 0.87 -8.79
CA ARG A 34 15.01 -0.11 -9.82
C ARG A 34 14.31 -1.30 -9.15
N LEU A 35 13.12 -1.64 -9.63
CA LEU A 35 12.31 -2.72 -9.07
C LEU A 35 12.96 -4.09 -9.23
N ALA A 36 12.99 -4.86 -8.14
CA ALA A 36 13.22 -6.30 -8.16
C ALA A 36 11.97 -7.07 -8.64
N ALA A 37 12.11 -8.37 -8.95
CA ALA A 37 11.02 -9.20 -9.48
C ALA A 37 9.81 -9.34 -8.53
N ASN A 38 10.04 -9.19 -7.23
CA ASN A 38 9.03 -9.27 -6.19
C ASN A 38 8.63 -7.89 -5.64
N GLU A 39 8.96 -6.82 -6.36
CA GLU A 39 8.62 -5.44 -6.00
C GLU A 39 7.65 -4.84 -7.01
N ALA A 40 6.73 -4.02 -6.52
CA ALA A 40 5.78 -3.27 -7.33
C ALA A 40 5.86 -1.79 -6.98
N ALA A 41 5.93 -0.94 -8.00
CA ALA A 41 5.68 0.49 -7.86
C ALA A 41 4.18 0.74 -7.95
N VAL A 42 3.60 1.26 -6.87
CA VAL A 42 2.15 1.37 -6.71
C VAL A 42 1.75 2.74 -6.19
N PHE A 43 0.57 3.19 -6.61
CA PHE A 43 -0.09 4.34 -6.00
C PHE A 43 -0.84 3.90 -4.75
N LEU A 44 -0.47 4.53 -3.63
CA LEU A 44 -1.14 4.37 -2.35
C LEU A 44 -2.21 5.45 -2.18
N GLY A 45 -3.35 5.04 -1.61
CA GLY A 45 -4.40 5.94 -1.15
C GLY A 45 -3.96 6.75 0.08
N TYR A 46 -4.92 7.42 0.72
CA TYR A 46 -4.63 8.23 1.91
C TYR A 46 -4.11 7.37 3.06
N ASN A 47 -2.92 7.71 3.56
CA ASN A 47 -2.29 6.95 4.63
C ASN A 47 -2.88 7.28 6.00
N TYR A 48 -3.07 6.27 6.85
CA TYR A 48 -3.73 6.37 8.16
C TYR A 48 -2.84 6.91 9.28
N ALA A 49 -1.52 6.81 9.11
CA ALA A 49 -0.50 7.29 10.03
C ALA A 49 0.76 7.66 9.24
N ASP A 50 1.78 8.20 9.90
CA ASP A 50 3.11 8.28 9.31
C ASP A 50 3.75 6.88 9.31
N VAL A 51 4.04 6.33 8.13
CA VAL A 51 4.53 4.95 7.97
C VAL A 51 5.98 4.94 7.48
N PRO A 52 6.94 4.43 8.26
CA PRO A 52 8.35 4.47 7.86
C PRO A 52 8.66 3.51 6.72
N VAL A 53 9.62 3.89 5.87
CA VAL A 53 10.31 2.95 4.98
C VAL A 53 10.94 1.84 5.83
N GLY A 54 10.80 0.60 5.38
CA GLY A 54 11.19 -0.61 6.10
C GLY A 54 10.06 -1.21 6.96
N ARG A 55 8.91 -0.53 7.13
CA ARG A 55 7.74 -1.13 7.79
C ARG A 55 7.29 -2.39 7.03
N ARG A 56 7.01 -3.45 7.78
CA ARG A 56 6.59 -4.76 7.27
C ARG A 56 5.17 -5.09 7.69
N TYR A 57 4.36 -5.61 6.78
CA TYR A 57 3.01 -6.10 7.01
C TYR A 57 2.91 -7.58 6.68
N THR A 58 1.83 -8.25 7.09
CA THR A 58 1.74 -9.72 7.00
C THR A 58 0.54 -10.24 6.21
N HIS A 59 -0.41 -9.38 5.88
CA HIS A 59 -1.65 -9.77 5.20
C HIS A 59 -1.95 -8.81 4.05
N CYS A 60 -2.47 -9.36 2.95
CA CYS A 60 -3.09 -8.64 1.85
C CYS A 60 -4.50 -9.17 1.63
N PHE A 61 -5.48 -8.30 1.42
CA PHE A 61 -6.85 -8.70 1.12
C PHE A 61 -7.54 -7.66 0.24
N ARG A 62 -8.60 -8.06 -0.47
CA ARG A 62 -9.40 -7.11 -1.25
C ARG A 62 -10.36 -6.40 -0.32
N ARG A 63 -10.57 -5.09 -0.52
CA ARG A 63 -11.56 -4.34 0.28
C ARG A 63 -12.95 -4.98 0.23
N ALA A 64 -13.36 -5.48 -0.93
CA ALA A 64 -14.68 -6.10 -1.12
C ALA A 64 -14.81 -7.51 -0.52
N ASP A 65 -13.70 -8.11 -0.06
CA ASP A 65 -13.63 -9.48 0.45
C ASP A 65 -12.57 -9.57 1.56
N ALA A 66 -12.81 -8.88 2.66
CA ALA A 66 -11.84 -8.73 3.75
C ALA A 66 -11.70 -9.99 4.63
N GLU A 67 -12.66 -10.90 4.55
CA GLU A 67 -12.60 -12.19 5.24
C GLU A 67 -11.56 -13.14 4.61
N VAL A 68 -11.24 -12.93 3.32
CA VAL A 68 -10.27 -13.74 2.57
C VAL A 68 -8.96 -12.96 2.40
N ALA A 69 -8.04 -13.14 3.36
CA ALA A 69 -6.69 -12.59 3.28
C ALA A 69 -5.65 -13.62 2.82
N GLU A 70 -4.71 -13.15 2.00
CA GLU A 70 -3.48 -13.86 1.66
C GLU A 70 -2.39 -13.45 2.65
N GLN A 71 -1.76 -14.45 3.28
CA GLN A 71 -0.62 -14.22 4.17
C GLN A 71 0.65 -13.99 3.34
N VAL A 72 1.20 -12.78 3.43
CA VAL A 72 2.36 -12.34 2.63
C VAL A 72 3.13 -11.29 3.42
N THR A 73 4.46 -11.37 3.41
CA THR A 73 5.26 -10.29 4.00
C THR A 73 5.36 -9.15 2.98
N THR A 74 4.82 -7.98 3.33
CA THR A 74 4.92 -6.77 2.50
C THR A 74 5.81 -5.76 3.18
N THR A 75 6.86 -5.28 2.53
CA THR A 75 7.77 -4.27 3.07
C THR A 75 7.68 -2.98 2.26
N VAL A 76 7.56 -1.82 2.92
CA VAL A 76 7.71 -0.50 2.28
C VAL A 76 9.18 -0.29 1.96
N VAL A 77 9.57 -0.32 0.68
CA VAL A 77 10.99 -0.22 0.26
C VAL A 77 11.41 1.21 -0.02
N ALA A 78 10.54 1.96 -0.66
CA ALA A 78 10.77 3.35 -1.00
C ALA A 78 9.44 4.07 -1.13
N VAL A 79 9.46 5.38 -0.92
CA VAL A 79 8.31 6.24 -1.13
C VAL A 79 8.79 7.54 -1.74
N THR A 80 8.00 8.05 -2.65
CA THR A 80 8.16 9.38 -3.22
C THR A 80 6.83 10.12 -3.23
N GLN A 81 6.92 11.44 -3.21
CA GLN A 81 5.78 12.32 -3.40
C GLN A 81 5.57 12.60 -4.89
N GLN A 82 4.45 13.26 -5.22
CA GLN A 82 4.38 14.10 -6.43
C GLN A 82 5.72 14.83 -6.59
N PHE A 83 6.31 14.77 -7.79
CA PHE A 83 7.61 15.36 -8.16
C PHE A 83 8.89 14.58 -7.82
N GLY A 84 8.81 13.32 -7.38
CA GLY A 84 9.94 12.37 -7.53
C GLY A 84 11.08 12.45 -6.52
N HIS A 85 10.93 13.17 -5.41
CA HIS A 85 11.88 13.12 -4.29
C HIS A 85 11.58 11.94 -3.36
N ALA A 86 12.61 11.16 -3.02
CA ALA A 86 12.50 10.05 -2.08
C ALA A 86 12.32 10.57 -0.64
N TRP A 87 11.49 9.89 0.14
CA TRP A 87 11.18 10.20 1.53
C TRP A 87 11.45 9.00 2.44
N ASP A 88 11.68 9.28 3.73
CA ASP A 88 11.96 8.24 4.74
C ASP A 88 10.67 7.59 5.30
N TYR A 89 9.51 8.20 5.05
CA TYR A 89 8.20 7.71 5.48
C TYR A 89 7.09 8.18 4.53
N ILE A 90 5.98 7.46 4.53
CA ILE A 90 4.71 7.84 3.89
C ILE A 90 3.96 8.72 4.89
N PRO A 91 3.72 10.01 4.64
CA PRO A 91 3.06 10.87 5.62
C PRO A 91 1.59 10.57 5.77
N HIS A 92 1.09 10.73 6.99
CA HIS A 92 -0.34 10.64 7.29
C HIS A 92 -1.17 11.61 6.43
N GLY A 93 -2.27 11.11 5.85
CA GLY A 93 -3.22 11.93 5.08
C GLY A 93 -2.74 12.26 3.66
N TRP A 94 -1.65 11.64 3.20
CA TRP A 94 -1.15 11.80 1.83
C TRP A 94 -1.43 10.57 0.98
N LYS A 95 -1.68 10.81 -0.30
CA LYS A 95 -1.51 9.81 -1.35
C LYS A 95 -0.07 9.86 -1.86
N THR A 96 0.55 8.71 -2.06
CA THR A 96 1.96 8.64 -2.44
C THR A 96 2.19 7.59 -3.53
N LEU A 97 3.35 7.70 -4.19
CA LEU A 97 3.88 6.64 -5.04
C LEU A 97 4.92 5.88 -4.21
N ALA A 98 4.77 4.58 -4.08
CA ALA A 98 5.66 3.76 -3.24
C ALA A 98 6.13 2.53 -3.99
N VAL A 99 7.27 1.99 -3.56
CA VAL A 99 7.71 0.64 -3.91
C VAL A 99 7.43 -0.27 -2.73
N LEU A 100 6.62 -1.29 -2.98
CA LEU A 100 6.35 -2.36 -2.02
C LEU A 100 7.04 -3.64 -2.47
N ARG A 101 7.73 -4.31 -1.54
CA ARG A 101 8.27 -5.66 -1.74
C ARG A 101 7.34 -6.67 -1.14
N PHE A 102 7.07 -7.74 -1.86
CA PHE A 102 6.25 -8.85 -1.39
C PHE A 102 7.07 -10.13 -1.33
N GLU A 103 6.94 -10.91 -0.27
CA GLU A 103 7.70 -12.14 -0.06
C GLU A 103 6.71 -13.29 0.24
N PRO A 104 6.76 -14.42 -0.51
CA PRO A 104 7.77 -14.80 -1.51
C PRO A 104 7.61 -14.15 -2.89
N GLY A 105 6.49 -13.48 -3.16
CA GLY A 105 6.23 -12.80 -4.43
C GLY A 105 4.97 -11.93 -4.35
N ILE A 106 4.72 -11.13 -5.38
CA ILE A 106 3.57 -10.21 -5.43
C ILE A 106 2.27 -11.04 -5.48
N PRO A 107 1.33 -10.90 -4.52
CA PRO A 107 0.04 -11.60 -4.53
C PRO A 107 -0.75 -11.39 -5.82
N ALA A 108 -1.57 -12.38 -6.21
CA ALA A 108 -2.39 -12.26 -7.43
C ALA A 108 -3.30 -11.03 -7.37
N MET A 109 -3.94 -10.78 -6.23
CA MET A 109 -4.82 -9.61 -6.05
C MET A 109 -4.12 -8.26 -6.27
N VAL A 110 -2.82 -8.18 -5.99
CA VAL A 110 -2.03 -6.98 -6.26
C VAL A 110 -1.63 -6.95 -7.73
N ARG A 111 -1.15 -8.07 -8.31
CA ARG A 111 -0.79 -8.16 -9.74
C ARG A 111 -1.96 -7.82 -10.66
N ASP A 112 -3.17 -8.16 -10.27
CA ASP A 112 -4.40 -7.94 -11.05
C ASP A 112 -4.91 -6.50 -10.98
N LEU A 113 -4.33 -5.63 -10.14
CA LEU A 113 -4.66 -4.20 -10.12
C LEU A 113 -4.30 -3.54 -11.46
N PRO A 114 -5.05 -2.52 -11.89
CA PRO A 114 -4.75 -1.82 -13.13
C PRO A 114 -3.41 -1.07 -13.06
N HIS A 115 -2.82 -0.79 -14.21
CA HIS A 115 -1.73 0.17 -14.34
C HIS A 115 -2.30 1.55 -14.69
N SER A 116 -1.79 2.61 -14.05
CA SER A 116 -2.25 3.98 -14.26
C SER A 116 -1.11 4.99 -14.17
N GLY A 117 -1.27 6.13 -14.85
CA GLY A 117 -0.35 7.26 -14.79
C GLY A 117 -0.62 8.21 -13.60
N LEU A 118 -1.74 8.02 -12.90
CA LEU A 118 -2.30 8.93 -11.91
C LEU A 118 -2.94 8.13 -10.76
N TRP A 119 -3.06 8.73 -9.58
CA TRP A 119 -3.96 8.22 -8.54
C TRP A 119 -5.38 8.16 -9.08
N PHE A 120 -6.03 7.02 -8.88
CA PHE A 120 -7.36 6.78 -9.39
C PHE A 120 -8.26 6.39 -8.22
N ASP A 121 -9.40 7.06 -8.08
CA ASP A 121 -10.40 6.71 -7.09
C ASP A 121 -11.16 5.46 -7.56
N HIS A 122 -10.67 4.29 -7.17
CA HIS A 122 -11.24 3.01 -7.56
C HIS A 122 -11.90 2.29 -6.39
N ARG A 123 -13.08 1.74 -6.68
CA ARG A 123 -13.83 0.80 -5.83
C ARG A 123 -13.11 -0.54 -5.61
N ALA A 124 -12.11 -0.85 -6.44
CA ALA A 124 -11.26 -2.02 -6.31
C ALA A 124 -9.89 -1.58 -5.77
N CYS A 125 -9.64 -1.83 -4.49
CA CYS A 125 -8.35 -1.63 -3.84
C CYS A 125 -7.96 -2.89 -3.06
N VAL A 126 -6.65 -3.07 -2.91
CA VAL A 126 -6.08 -4.08 -2.03
C VAL A 126 -5.60 -3.40 -0.76
N TYR A 127 -6.00 -3.95 0.38
CA TYR A 127 -5.56 -3.53 1.69
C TYR A 127 -4.42 -4.40 2.17
N ILE A 128 -3.46 -3.76 2.81
CA ILE A 128 -2.29 -4.41 3.42
C ILE A 128 -2.28 -4.05 4.90
N ALA A 129 -2.18 -5.06 5.77
CA ALA A 129 -2.19 -4.88 7.22
C ALA A 129 -1.39 -5.94 7.96
N ASP A 130 -1.20 -5.69 9.26
CA ASP A 130 -0.72 -6.69 10.19
C ASP A 130 -1.82 -7.68 10.58
N ALA A 131 -1.39 -8.86 11.04
CA ALA A 131 -2.27 -9.92 11.51
C ALA A 131 -3.24 -9.42 12.61
N GLN A 132 -2.76 -8.58 13.53
CA GLN A 132 -3.61 -8.03 14.59
C GLN A 132 -4.70 -7.12 14.02
N THR A 133 -4.33 -6.20 13.13
CA THR A 133 -5.29 -5.27 12.51
C THR A 133 -6.31 -6.03 11.67
N TRP A 134 -5.86 -6.96 10.82
CA TRP A 134 -6.76 -7.78 10.01
C TRP A 134 -7.69 -8.62 10.89
N GLY A 135 -7.17 -9.30 11.91
CA GLY A 135 -7.99 -10.12 12.81
C GLY A 135 -9.06 -9.31 13.55
N ALA A 136 -8.71 -8.10 14.00
CA ALA A 136 -9.67 -7.19 14.63
C ALA A 136 -10.71 -6.66 13.63
N HIS A 137 -10.32 -6.40 12.38
CA HIS A 137 -11.23 -5.98 11.31
C HIS A 137 -12.27 -7.05 10.99
N VAL A 138 -11.84 -8.30 10.83
CA VAL A 138 -12.74 -9.44 10.60
C VAL A 138 -13.66 -9.68 11.80
N ALA A 139 -13.12 -9.64 13.02
CA ALA A 139 -13.92 -9.80 14.24
C ALA A 139 -14.95 -8.68 14.45
N GLY A 140 -14.65 -7.47 13.97
CA GLY A 140 -15.53 -6.31 14.04
C GLY A 140 -16.72 -6.35 13.06
N GLY A 141 -16.77 -7.32 12.13
CA GLY A 141 -17.89 -7.51 11.20
C GLY A 141 -18.19 -6.28 10.35
N SER A 142 -17.16 -5.51 9.97
CA SER A 142 -17.33 -4.22 9.34
C SER A 142 -17.89 -4.36 7.92
N ALA A 143 -19.21 -4.25 7.81
CA ALA A 143 -19.92 -4.08 6.55
C ALA A 143 -19.65 -2.67 6.00
N TYR A 144 -18.75 -2.56 5.03
CA TYR A 144 -18.59 -1.36 4.20
C TYR A 144 -19.32 -1.53 2.86
#